data_AF-A0A5N6KI99-F1
#
_entry.id   AF-A0A5N6KI99-F1
#
_cell.length_a   1.000
_cell.length_b   1.000
_cell.length_c   1.000
_cell.angle_alpha   90.00
_cell.angle_beta   90.00
_cell.angle_gamma   90.00
#
_symmetry.space_group_name_H-M   'P 1'
#
loop_
_entity.id
_entity.type
_entity.pdbx_description
1 polymer ?
#
loop_
_entity_poly.entity_id
_entity_poly.type
_entity_poly.pdbx_seq_one_letter_code
_entity_poly.pdbx_strand_id
1 'polypeptide(L)'
;MIMPGNPGEPEKDLMQVTLLPTWIDVRDCIVAPASVVVAFDSSFSESQGGDEYYQIMPFDPRNPDKRAPLLWLVTANSVEHVELCIPTTLESSERKDRLVQYVTQTRKVVGLLDTNTYPDPQQAARRAAEYVMDDSLEAEWPINPMPDIEIASFDNRANNRLTNSMAQSLFSPIEPTGQSGYKRPSDFDAEYEDTAIKRQRMTPTKQGRQPDINIMDGNMVELQNTITTLYARCEDYEKSIKRIQPKFQRALDERARFEHENAQAVKHQSEYEKKLGAQDEVAAKLREENAVLKNELSVARNSLLASANPSIAEYHKTKEDIRTAQAEIERLKKAQASAEKRADYAASLYQESSQQAQEMRNELTTLKSQCKELQRQASAARIEINKTNHDGIIQQQVDVIDDLRRELAERERHLGVVSGQLDACMNGRRTTRGTSVPRSPRMSNMSPRPRVLGSMAPGSNTASRGNSPAPGVFGGDLFQGGDAGRRFGAHLQ
;
A
#
# COMPACT_ATOMS: atom_id res chain seq x y z
N MET A 1 45.95 -23.00 9.65
CA MET A 1 46.19 -22.03 10.73
C MET A 1 44.84 -21.40 11.05
N ILE A 2 44.22 -21.77 12.18
CA ILE A 2 42.96 -21.20 12.65
C ILE A 2 43.27 -20.32 13.86
N MET A 3 42.41 -19.32 14.08
CA MET A 3 42.12 -18.52 15.29
C MET A 3 42.39 -17.01 15.10
N PRO A 4 41.56 -16.13 15.70
CA PRO A 4 40.10 -16.20 15.67
C PRO A 4 39.44 -14.82 15.41
N GLY A 5 38.37 -14.79 14.60
CA GLY A 5 37.50 -13.61 14.45
C GLY A 5 36.52 -13.52 15.62
N ASN A 6 36.69 -12.49 16.44
CA ASN A 6 35.94 -12.08 17.63
C ASN A 6 34.43 -12.52 17.71
N PRO A 7 33.95 -13.09 18.83
CA PRO A 7 32.52 -13.29 19.06
C PRO A 7 31.88 -12.00 19.59
N GLY A 8 30.84 -11.50 18.92
CA GLY A 8 29.98 -10.43 19.47
C GLY A 8 29.83 -9.18 18.61
N GLU A 9 29.27 -9.33 17.41
CA GLU A 9 28.15 -8.47 17.02
C GLU A 9 27.01 -9.42 16.60
N PRO A 10 25.74 -9.21 17.02
CA PRO A 10 24.64 -9.84 16.34
C PRO A 10 24.61 -9.26 14.93
N GLU A 11 24.83 -10.10 13.90
CA GLU A 11 24.49 -9.72 12.54
C GLU A 11 23.04 -9.24 12.56
N LYS A 12 22.79 -8.03 12.06
CA LYS A 12 21.43 -7.52 11.94
C LYS A 12 20.64 -8.53 11.13
N ASP A 13 19.50 -8.98 11.66
CA ASP A 13 18.59 -9.89 10.97
C ASP A 13 18.22 -9.32 9.59
N LEU A 14 18.95 -9.77 8.57
CA LEU A 14 18.80 -9.34 7.20
C LEU A 14 17.69 -10.20 6.60
N MET A 15 16.47 -9.65 6.61
CA MET A 15 15.31 -10.26 5.96
C MET A 15 15.63 -10.58 4.50
N GLN A 16 15.83 -11.87 4.20
CA GLN A 16 16.06 -12.36 2.85
C GLN A 16 14.72 -12.70 2.19
N VAL A 17 14.42 -12.08 1.05
CA VAL A 17 13.24 -12.39 0.24
C VAL A 17 13.70 -13.12 -1.02
N THR A 18 13.17 -14.32 -1.24
CA THR A 18 13.34 -15.04 -2.52
C THR A 18 12.05 -14.96 -3.32
N LEU A 19 12.15 -14.52 -4.57
CA LEU A 19 11.02 -14.46 -5.50
C LEU A 19 11.03 -15.74 -6.35
N LEU A 20 9.98 -16.54 -6.22
CA LEU A 20 9.80 -17.78 -6.99
C LEU A 20 8.67 -17.60 -8.00
N PRO A 21 8.90 -17.85 -9.31
CA PRO A 21 7.83 -17.87 -10.30
C PRO A 21 6.94 -19.10 -10.12
N THR A 22 5.62 -18.91 -10.19
CA THR A 22 4.59 -19.96 -9.96
C THR A 22 4.56 -21.07 -11.01
N TRP A 23 5.29 -20.93 -12.11
CA TRP A 23 5.47 -21.94 -13.16
C TRP A 23 6.69 -22.85 -12.95
N ILE A 24 7.41 -22.69 -11.84
CA ILE A 24 8.56 -23.53 -11.46
C ILE A 24 8.18 -24.34 -10.22
N ASP A 25 8.39 -25.65 -10.25
CA ASP A 25 8.20 -26.51 -9.07
C ASP A 25 9.25 -26.14 -8.00
N VAL A 26 8.80 -25.98 -6.75
CA VAL A 26 9.67 -25.73 -5.60
C VAL A 26 10.69 -26.87 -5.43
N ARG A 27 10.34 -28.10 -5.85
CA ARG A 27 11.23 -29.28 -5.87
C ARG A 27 12.43 -29.12 -6.81
N ASP A 28 12.28 -28.35 -7.89
CA ASP A 28 13.34 -28.10 -8.89
C ASP A 28 14.25 -26.92 -8.51
N CYS A 29 13.99 -26.24 -7.38
CA CYS A 29 14.75 -25.09 -6.91
C CYS A 29 15.47 -25.35 -5.58
N ILE A 30 16.76 -25.05 -5.55
CA ILE A 30 17.52 -24.95 -4.29
C ILE A 30 17.23 -23.58 -3.67
N VAL A 31 16.26 -23.53 -2.76
CA VAL A 31 15.85 -22.32 -2.03
C VAL A 31 16.39 -22.38 -0.60
N ALA A 32 16.74 -21.24 -0.02
CA ALA A 32 17.07 -21.17 1.41
C ALA A 32 15.83 -21.52 2.27
N PRO A 33 16.00 -22.10 3.47
CA PRO A 33 14.88 -22.35 4.38
C PRO A 33 14.12 -21.06 4.68
N ALA A 34 12.81 -21.06 4.41
CA ALA A 34 11.95 -19.90 4.58
C ALA A 34 11.18 -20.00 5.91
N SER A 35 11.11 -18.91 6.67
CA SER A 35 10.23 -18.81 7.86
C SER A 35 8.78 -18.44 7.52
N VAL A 36 8.49 -18.05 6.28
CA VAL A 36 7.14 -17.77 5.77
C VAL A 36 7.13 -17.89 4.25
N VAL A 37 6.04 -18.41 3.69
CA VAL A 37 5.79 -18.46 2.25
C VAL A 37 4.61 -17.55 1.93
N VAL A 38 4.73 -16.71 0.91
CA VAL A 38 3.66 -15.76 0.52
C VAL A 38 3.22 -16.05 -0.91
N ALA A 39 1.97 -16.50 -1.09
CA ALA A 39 1.32 -16.56 -2.40
C ALA A 39 0.77 -15.17 -2.73
N PHE A 40 1.36 -14.54 -3.75
CA PHE A 40 1.15 -13.11 -4.04
C PHE A 40 -0.11 -12.84 -4.89
N ASP A 41 -0.47 -13.76 -5.80
CA ASP A 41 -1.60 -13.61 -6.72
C ASP A 41 -2.27 -14.97 -7.02
N SER A 42 -3.26 -14.96 -7.92
CA SER A 42 -4.01 -16.17 -8.35
C SER A 42 -3.27 -17.08 -9.33
N SER A 43 -2.04 -16.74 -9.74
CA SER A 43 -1.20 -17.69 -10.50
C SER A 43 -0.70 -18.83 -9.61
N PHE A 44 -0.68 -18.62 -8.29
CA PHE A 44 -0.65 -19.69 -7.32
C PHE A 44 -2.04 -20.32 -7.22
N SER A 45 -2.20 -21.56 -7.70
CA SER A 45 -3.49 -22.26 -7.70
C SER A 45 -3.42 -23.61 -6.98
N GLU A 46 -4.41 -23.87 -6.14
CA GLU A 46 -4.59 -25.13 -5.39
C GLU A 46 -4.95 -26.33 -6.29
N SER A 47 -5.03 -26.13 -7.61
CA SER A 47 -5.43 -27.14 -8.59
C SER A 47 -4.46 -28.34 -8.73
N GLN A 48 -3.29 -28.27 -8.09
CA GLN A 48 -2.30 -29.35 -8.03
C GLN A 48 -2.16 -29.96 -6.62
N GLY A 49 -3.28 -30.35 -6.01
CA GLY A 49 -3.29 -31.19 -4.81
C GLY A 49 -2.97 -30.44 -3.51
N GLY A 50 -4.02 -29.90 -2.87
CA GLY A 50 -3.91 -29.15 -1.61
C GLY A 50 -3.06 -29.85 -0.53
N ASP A 51 -3.23 -31.16 -0.33
CA ASP A 51 -2.48 -31.92 0.68
C ASP A 51 -1.00 -32.19 0.31
N GLU A 52 -0.64 -32.22 -0.98
CA GLU A 52 0.75 -32.41 -1.40
C GLU A 52 1.57 -31.11 -1.22
N TYR A 53 0.95 -29.94 -1.40
CA TYR A 53 1.61 -28.65 -1.23
C TYR A 53 2.02 -28.37 0.23
N TYR A 54 1.22 -28.79 1.22
CA TYR A 54 1.63 -28.68 2.64
C TYR A 54 2.82 -29.59 3.00
N GLN A 55 3.00 -30.71 2.30
CA GLN A 55 4.10 -31.65 2.56
C GLN A 55 5.43 -31.19 1.98
N ILE A 56 5.42 -30.42 0.89
CA ILE A 56 6.63 -29.85 0.24
C ILE A 56 7.07 -28.50 0.82
N MET A 57 6.26 -27.89 1.71
CA MET A 57 6.63 -26.64 2.37
C MET A 57 7.93 -26.80 3.18
N PRO A 58 8.87 -25.84 3.10
CA PRO A 58 10.09 -25.88 3.89
C PRO A 58 9.75 -25.91 5.38
N PHE A 59 10.61 -26.58 6.17
CA PHE A 59 10.57 -26.43 7.62
C PHE A 59 11.05 -25.04 8.02
N ASP A 60 10.51 -24.47 9.10
CA ASP A 60 10.99 -23.19 9.60
C ASP A 60 12.44 -23.35 10.09
N PRO A 61 13.39 -22.49 9.66
CA PRO A 61 14.77 -22.55 10.18
C PRO A 61 14.88 -22.40 11.70
N ARG A 62 13.87 -21.85 12.38
CA ARG A 62 13.83 -21.71 13.86
C ARG A 62 13.28 -22.93 14.58
N ASN A 63 12.30 -23.62 13.99
CA ASN A 63 11.65 -24.79 14.56
C ASN A 63 11.52 -25.91 13.51
N PRO A 64 12.41 -26.93 13.53
CA PRO A 64 12.42 -27.99 12.53
C PRO A 64 11.22 -28.94 12.61
N ASP A 65 10.42 -28.88 13.69
CA ASP A 65 9.17 -29.64 13.83
C ASP A 65 7.97 -28.88 13.23
N LYS A 66 8.14 -27.61 12.85
CA LYS A 66 7.10 -26.73 12.29
C LYS A 66 7.35 -26.45 10.79
N ARG A 67 6.30 -26.54 9.98
CA ARG A 67 6.29 -26.10 8.57
C ARG A 67 6.22 -24.57 8.51
N ALA A 68 6.88 -23.97 7.52
CA ALA A 68 6.70 -22.56 7.22
C ALA A 68 5.22 -22.27 6.86
N PRO A 69 4.57 -21.25 7.45
CA PRO A 69 3.19 -20.92 7.14
C PRO A 69 3.06 -20.32 5.74
N LEU A 70 1.98 -20.70 5.04
CA LEU A 70 1.56 -20.10 3.76
C LEU A 70 0.58 -18.95 4.01
N LEU A 71 0.93 -17.76 3.53
CA LEU A 71 0.06 -16.59 3.51
C LEU A 71 -0.39 -16.30 2.09
N TRP A 72 -1.68 -16.49 1.80
CA TRP A 72 -2.25 -16.14 0.49
C TRP A 72 -2.82 -14.72 0.51
N LEU A 73 -2.29 -13.84 -0.33
CA LEU A 73 -2.80 -12.49 -0.51
C LEU A 73 -3.98 -12.52 -1.49
N VAL A 74 -5.18 -12.24 -0.97
CA VAL A 74 -6.44 -12.22 -1.73
C VAL A 74 -7.12 -10.89 -1.49
N THR A 75 -7.58 -10.22 -2.55
CA THR A 75 -8.33 -8.97 -2.43
C THR A 75 -9.80 -9.29 -2.15
N ALA A 76 -10.38 -8.72 -1.09
CA ALA A 76 -11.81 -8.92 -0.79
C ALA A 76 -12.69 -8.54 -1.99
N ASN A 77 -13.71 -9.35 -2.29
CA ASN A 77 -14.70 -9.14 -3.36
C ASN A 77 -14.14 -9.08 -4.81
N SER A 78 -12.85 -9.36 -5.03
CA SER A 78 -12.24 -9.41 -6.36
C SER A 78 -12.50 -10.74 -7.09
N VAL A 79 -11.95 -10.92 -8.30
CA VAL A 79 -12.11 -12.16 -9.06
C VAL A 79 -11.41 -13.34 -8.37
N GLU A 80 -10.26 -13.10 -7.74
CA GLU A 80 -9.49 -14.06 -6.97
C GLU A 80 -10.30 -14.58 -5.77
N HIS A 81 -11.00 -13.69 -5.05
CA HIS A 81 -11.92 -14.08 -3.98
C HIS A 81 -13.11 -14.89 -4.51
N VAL A 82 -13.70 -14.46 -5.64
CA VAL A 82 -14.81 -15.16 -6.29
C VAL A 82 -14.40 -16.57 -6.73
N GLU A 83 -13.20 -16.77 -7.26
CA GLU A 83 -12.70 -18.07 -7.71
C GLU A 83 -12.51 -19.08 -6.58
N LEU A 84 -12.16 -18.61 -5.39
CA LEU A 84 -12.05 -19.40 -4.16
C LEU A 84 -13.41 -19.81 -3.60
N CYS A 85 -14.39 -18.90 -3.60
CA CYS A 85 -15.74 -19.20 -3.10
C CYS A 85 -16.58 -20.10 -4.03
N ILE A 86 -16.17 -20.31 -5.30
CA ILE A 86 -16.86 -21.21 -6.21
C ILE A 86 -16.24 -22.63 -6.13
N PRO A 87 -17.04 -23.69 -5.83
CA PRO A 87 -16.54 -25.06 -5.84
C PRO A 87 -15.93 -25.47 -7.19
N THR A 88 -14.81 -26.17 -7.14
CA THR A 88 -14.14 -26.77 -8.33
C THR A 88 -14.87 -27.97 -8.90
N THR A 89 -15.87 -28.49 -8.18
CA THR A 89 -16.74 -29.61 -8.56
C THR A 89 -17.85 -29.24 -9.55
N LEU A 90 -18.02 -27.96 -9.88
CA LEU A 90 -19.02 -27.49 -10.84
C LEU A 90 -18.55 -27.65 -12.29
N GLU A 91 -19.50 -27.94 -13.18
CA GLU A 91 -19.30 -27.97 -14.64
C GLU A 91 -18.63 -26.70 -15.16
N SER A 92 -17.71 -26.83 -16.13
CA SER A 92 -16.87 -25.71 -16.58
C SER A 92 -17.68 -24.53 -17.14
N SER A 93 -18.86 -24.79 -17.73
CA SER A 93 -19.77 -23.73 -18.18
C SER A 93 -20.45 -23.04 -17.00
N GLU A 94 -21.02 -23.81 -16.06
CA GLU A 94 -21.74 -23.25 -14.92
C GLU A 94 -20.81 -22.45 -13.99
N ARG A 95 -19.56 -22.93 -13.79
CA ARG A 95 -18.52 -22.20 -13.05
C ARG A 95 -18.22 -20.84 -13.70
N LYS A 96 -18.14 -20.76 -15.03
CA LYS A 96 -17.90 -19.51 -15.77
C LYS A 96 -19.09 -18.56 -15.68
N ASP A 97 -20.32 -19.07 -15.84
CA ASP A 97 -21.53 -18.25 -15.76
C ASP A 97 -21.69 -17.62 -14.36
N ARG A 98 -21.46 -18.42 -13.30
CA ARG A 98 -21.43 -17.94 -11.91
C ARG A 98 -20.33 -16.92 -11.67
N LEU A 99 -19.11 -17.16 -12.16
CA LEU A 99 -17.98 -16.23 -12.01
C LEU A 99 -18.27 -14.87 -12.66
N VAL A 100 -18.77 -14.86 -13.90
CA VAL A 100 -19.18 -13.62 -14.59
C VAL A 100 -20.29 -12.89 -13.83
N GLN A 101 -21.27 -13.63 -13.29
CA GLN A 101 -22.35 -13.07 -12.49
C GLN A 101 -21.83 -12.42 -11.20
N TYR A 102 -21.00 -13.12 -10.43
CA TYR A 102 -20.47 -12.60 -9.16
C TYR A 102 -19.54 -11.40 -9.39
N VAL A 103 -18.59 -11.47 -10.32
CA VAL A 103 -17.74 -10.32 -10.67
C VAL A 103 -18.59 -9.10 -11.10
N THR A 104 -19.71 -9.31 -11.81
CA THR A 104 -20.62 -8.22 -12.21
C THR A 104 -21.33 -7.57 -11.02
N GLN A 105 -21.58 -8.32 -9.94
CA GLN A 105 -22.17 -7.85 -8.69
C GLN A 105 -21.12 -7.19 -7.77
N THR A 106 -19.99 -7.87 -7.54
CA THR A 106 -18.96 -7.45 -6.59
C THR A 106 -18.05 -6.33 -7.09
N ARG A 107 -17.98 -6.06 -8.41
CA ARG A 107 -17.15 -4.98 -9.00
C ARG A 107 -17.29 -3.58 -8.39
N LYS A 108 -18.37 -3.30 -7.66
CA LYS A 108 -18.60 -2.01 -6.97
C LYS A 108 -18.05 -1.97 -5.53
N VAL A 109 -17.67 -3.11 -4.97
CA VAL A 109 -17.24 -3.31 -3.57
C VAL A 109 -15.90 -4.07 -3.48
N VAL A 110 -15.14 -4.13 -4.58
CA VAL A 110 -13.79 -4.72 -4.61
C VAL A 110 -12.87 -3.99 -3.62
N GLY A 111 -12.13 -4.74 -2.83
CA GLY A 111 -11.25 -4.23 -1.78
C GLY A 111 -11.98 -3.71 -0.54
N LEU A 112 -13.32 -3.71 -0.51
CA LEU A 112 -14.10 -3.28 0.65
C LEU A 112 -14.34 -4.46 1.59
N LEU A 113 -13.76 -4.39 2.80
CA LEU A 113 -13.92 -5.37 3.87
C LEU A 113 -14.60 -4.70 5.08
N ASP A 114 -15.45 -5.42 5.80
CA ASP A 114 -16.13 -4.88 6.98
C ASP A 114 -15.15 -4.67 8.14
N THR A 115 -14.90 -3.41 8.48
CA THR A 115 -13.99 -3.00 9.55
C THR A 115 -14.51 -3.27 10.96
N ASN A 116 -15.76 -3.70 11.12
CA ASN A 116 -16.29 -4.16 12.41
C ASN A 116 -15.90 -5.63 12.68
N THR A 117 -15.87 -6.46 11.62
CA THR A 117 -15.57 -7.89 11.70
C THR A 117 -14.09 -8.21 11.48
N TYR A 118 -13.39 -7.41 10.67
CA TYR A 118 -11.98 -7.63 10.32
C TYR A 118 -11.09 -6.48 10.81
N PRO A 119 -9.86 -6.79 11.29
CA PRO A 119 -8.91 -5.76 11.71
C PRO A 119 -8.43 -4.92 10.51
N ASP A 120 -8.10 -3.65 10.78
CA ASP A 120 -7.40 -2.78 9.82
C ASP A 120 -6.14 -3.47 9.24
N PRO A 121 -5.77 -3.27 7.96
CA PRO A 121 -4.62 -3.94 7.34
C PRO A 121 -3.31 -3.85 8.12
N GLN A 122 -3.04 -2.75 8.84
CA GLN A 122 -1.84 -2.64 9.66
C GLN A 122 -1.90 -3.52 10.92
N GLN A 123 -3.09 -3.69 11.48
CA GLN A 123 -3.33 -4.56 12.63
C GLN A 123 -3.35 -6.04 12.21
N ALA A 124 -3.94 -6.34 11.06
CA ALA A 124 -3.90 -7.67 10.42
C ALA A 124 -2.47 -8.13 10.19
N ALA A 125 -1.64 -7.29 9.56
CA ALA A 125 -0.24 -7.59 9.29
C ALA A 125 0.59 -7.80 10.57
N ARG A 126 0.31 -7.05 11.65
CA ARG A 126 0.96 -7.26 12.96
C ARG A 126 0.59 -8.60 13.58
N ARG A 127 -0.70 -8.96 13.60
CA ARG A 127 -1.15 -10.27 14.11
C ARG A 127 -0.57 -11.44 13.32
N ALA A 128 -0.52 -11.31 11.98
CA ALA A 128 0.13 -12.30 11.12
C ALA A 128 1.63 -12.44 11.42
N ALA A 129 2.34 -11.32 11.66
CA ALA A 129 3.75 -11.34 12.06
C ALA A 129 3.93 -11.96 13.46
N GLU A 130 3.06 -11.66 14.42
CA GLU A 130 3.06 -12.27 15.76
C GLU A 130 2.88 -13.80 15.66
N TYR A 131 1.95 -14.28 14.83
CA TYR A 131 1.77 -15.71 14.55
C TYR A 131 3.00 -16.37 13.88
N VAL A 132 3.65 -15.69 12.94
CA VAL A 132 4.91 -16.16 12.32
C VAL A 132 6.08 -16.14 13.33
N MET A 133 6.03 -15.30 14.37
CA MET A 133 7.03 -15.26 15.43
C MET A 133 6.76 -16.25 16.58
N ASP A 134 5.58 -16.87 16.64
CA ASP A 134 5.26 -17.87 17.65
C ASP A 134 5.81 -19.25 17.25
N ASP A 135 6.75 -19.78 18.03
CA ASP A 135 7.34 -21.11 17.83
C ASP A 135 6.40 -22.24 18.30
N SER A 136 5.27 -21.93 18.94
CA SER A 136 4.25 -22.90 19.36
C SER A 136 3.68 -23.71 18.18
N LEU A 137 3.50 -25.01 18.41
CA LEU A 137 2.80 -25.92 17.48
C LEU A 137 1.27 -25.79 17.57
N GLU A 138 0.76 -25.26 18.68
CA GLU A 138 -0.68 -25.10 18.99
C GLU A 138 -1.17 -23.66 18.71
N ALA A 139 -0.41 -22.87 17.93
CA ALA A 139 -0.78 -21.51 17.58
C ALA A 139 -1.97 -21.50 16.61
N GLU A 140 -3.04 -20.78 16.94
CA GLU A 140 -4.21 -20.59 16.08
C GLU A 140 -4.07 -19.33 15.21
N TRP A 141 -4.62 -19.36 14.00
CA TRP A 141 -4.54 -18.25 13.05
C TRP A 141 -5.35 -17.02 13.55
N PRO A 142 -4.74 -15.84 13.75
CA PRO A 142 -5.34 -14.73 14.51
C PRO A 142 -6.26 -13.80 13.70
N ILE A 143 -6.67 -14.22 12.50
CA ILE A 143 -7.56 -13.47 11.61
C ILE A 143 -8.71 -14.39 11.21
N ASN A 144 -9.94 -13.88 11.28
CA ASN A 144 -11.13 -14.61 10.85
C ASN A 144 -10.98 -15.13 9.40
N PRO A 145 -11.56 -16.30 9.07
CA PRO A 145 -11.55 -16.81 7.69
C PRO A 145 -12.19 -15.81 6.73
N MET A 146 -11.80 -15.87 5.47
CA MET A 146 -12.35 -15.01 4.40
C MET A 146 -13.88 -15.13 4.35
N PRO A 147 -14.65 -14.03 4.22
CA PRO A 147 -16.10 -14.08 4.29
C PRO A 147 -16.70 -14.69 3.01
N ASP A 148 -17.58 -15.69 3.17
CA ASP A 148 -18.35 -16.23 2.06
C ASP A 148 -19.13 -15.13 1.33
N ILE A 149 -19.06 -15.12 0.00
CA ILE A 149 -19.87 -14.22 -0.83
C ILE A 149 -21.31 -14.75 -0.82
N GLU A 150 -22.24 -14.04 -0.15
CA GLU A 150 -23.65 -14.45 -0.10
C GLU A 150 -24.27 -14.54 -1.51
N ILE A 151 -24.48 -15.77 -1.97
CA ILE A 151 -25.10 -16.05 -3.27
C ILE A 151 -26.60 -15.83 -3.14
N ALA A 152 -27.07 -14.63 -3.51
CA ALA A 152 -28.45 -14.45 -3.93
C ALA A 152 -28.73 -15.40 -5.10
N SER A 153 -29.43 -16.50 -4.82
CA SER A 153 -29.80 -17.52 -5.81
C SER A 153 -30.78 -16.90 -6.81
N PHE A 154 -30.23 -16.32 -7.88
CA PHE A 154 -31.02 -15.88 -9.02
C PHE A 154 -31.53 -17.12 -9.76
N ASP A 155 -32.81 -17.43 -9.55
CA ASP A 155 -33.54 -18.34 -10.42
C ASP A 155 -33.27 -17.97 -11.89
N ASN A 156 -32.74 -18.91 -12.66
CA ASN A 156 -32.52 -18.80 -14.12
C ASN A 156 -33.82 -18.53 -14.94
N ARG A 157 -34.95 -18.35 -14.25
CA ARG A 157 -36.24 -17.96 -14.79
C ARG A 157 -36.31 -16.48 -15.22
N ALA A 158 -35.47 -15.61 -14.67
CA ALA A 158 -35.47 -14.18 -15.01
C ALA A 158 -34.89 -13.91 -16.42
N ASN A 159 -33.76 -14.55 -16.78
CA ASN A 159 -33.15 -14.38 -18.09
C ASN A 159 -34.01 -14.96 -19.23
N ASN A 160 -34.79 -16.01 -18.96
CA ASN A 160 -35.77 -16.58 -19.91
C ASN A 160 -37.05 -15.73 -20.11
N ARG A 161 -37.17 -14.54 -19.49
CA ARG A 161 -38.27 -13.59 -19.76
C ARG A 161 -37.90 -12.40 -20.64
N LEU A 162 -36.61 -12.20 -20.96
CA LEU A 162 -36.15 -11.11 -21.85
C LEU A 162 -35.59 -11.62 -23.19
N THR A 163 -35.39 -12.93 -23.35
CA THR A 163 -34.95 -13.56 -24.60
C THR A 163 -36.09 -13.84 -25.59
N ASN A 164 -37.34 -13.97 -25.12
CA ASN A 164 -38.51 -14.30 -25.94
C ASN A 164 -39.24 -13.05 -26.51
N SER A 165 -38.51 -12.16 -27.19
CA SER A 165 -39.14 -11.01 -27.88
C SER A 165 -38.64 -10.71 -29.31
N MET A 166 -37.40 -11.03 -29.70
CA MET A 166 -36.88 -10.73 -31.05
C MET A 166 -35.79 -11.71 -31.54
N ALA A 167 -35.93 -13.01 -31.27
CA ALA A 167 -34.98 -14.03 -31.73
C ALA A 167 -35.62 -15.39 -32.08
N GLN A 168 -36.65 -15.38 -32.91
CA GLN A 168 -37.05 -16.57 -33.68
C GLN A 168 -37.25 -16.20 -35.15
N SER A 169 -36.80 -17.08 -36.05
CA SER A 169 -36.80 -16.98 -37.52
C SER A 169 -35.66 -16.17 -38.16
N LEU A 170 -34.48 -16.80 -38.32
CA LEU A 170 -33.63 -16.56 -39.51
C LEU A 170 -32.86 -17.79 -40.04
N PHE A 171 -32.63 -18.86 -39.27
CA PHE A 171 -31.90 -20.05 -39.77
C PHE A 171 -32.48 -21.39 -39.29
N SER A 172 -33.14 -22.10 -40.20
CA SER A 172 -33.24 -23.56 -40.24
C SER A 172 -33.02 -24.01 -41.70
N PRO A 173 -32.18 -25.02 -42.00
CA PRO A 173 -31.97 -25.50 -43.36
C PRO A 173 -33.21 -26.22 -43.92
N ILE A 174 -33.38 -26.16 -45.25
CA ILE A 174 -34.46 -26.84 -45.99
C ILE A 174 -33.89 -28.10 -46.65
N GLU A 175 -34.57 -29.25 -46.49
CA GLU A 175 -35.01 -30.18 -47.55
C GLU A 175 -35.65 -31.45 -46.93
N PRO A 176 -36.51 -32.21 -47.64
CA PRO A 176 -37.48 -31.79 -48.66
C PRO A 176 -38.90 -32.38 -48.39
N THR A 177 -39.77 -32.34 -49.41
CA THR A 177 -41.05 -33.09 -49.57
C THR A 177 -42.34 -32.55 -48.90
N GLY A 178 -43.30 -32.12 -49.74
CA GLY A 178 -44.68 -32.61 -49.60
C GLY A 178 -45.85 -31.63 -49.42
N GLN A 179 -46.24 -30.90 -50.49
CA GLN A 179 -47.63 -30.40 -50.74
C GLN A 179 -48.13 -29.28 -49.77
N SER A 180 -49.00 -28.31 -50.12
CA SER A 180 -49.77 -27.95 -51.32
C SER A 180 -50.15 -26.46 -51.26
N GLY A 181 -50.33 -25.76 -52.40
CA GLY A 181 -51.39 -24.74 -52.49
C GLY A 181 -51.05 -23.25 -52.72
N TYR A 182 -50.86 -22.88 -53.99
CA TYR A 182 -51.35 -21.64 -54.64
C TYR A 182 -50.95 -20.21 -54.16
N LYS A 183 -49.95 -19.66 -54.88
CA LYS A 183 -49.90 -18.33 -55.53
C LYS A 183 -50.48 -17.08 -54.82
N ARG A 184 -49.63 -16.04 -54.69
CA ARG A 184 -49.98 -14.63 -54.94
C ARG A 184 -48.96 -13.98 -55.91
N PRO A 185 -49.40 -13.10 -56.83
CA PRO A 185 -48.51 -12.32 -57.69
C PRO A 185 -48.10 -10.99 -57.05
N SER A 186 -47.22 -10.26 -57.76
CA SER A 186 -46.52 -9.04 -57.35
C SER A 186 -47.21 -7.73 -57.76
N ASP A 187 -46.77 -6.67 -57.07
CA ASP A 187 -46.49 -5.31 -57.57
C ASP A 187 -47.58 -4.24 -57.81
N PHE A 188 -47.19 -3.04 -57.35
CA PHE A 188 -47.37 -1.69 -57.89
C PHE A 188 -48.62 -0.84 -57.56
N ASP A 189 -48.32 0.29 -56.90
CA ASP A 189 -48.98 1.62 -56.87
C ASP A 189 -50.45 1.82 -56.41
N ALA A 190 -50.67 3.10 -56.07
CA ALA A 190 -51.93 3.84 -55.92
C ALA A 190 -52.66 3.86 -54.54
N GLU A 191 -52.51 5.03 -53.91
CA GLU A 191 -53.57 5.88 -53.34
C GLU A 191 -54.25 5.57 -51.97
N TYR A 192 -54.40 6.67 -51.22
CA TYR A 192 -55.49 7.06 -50.32
C TYR A 192 -56.57 6.00 -49.98
N GLU A 193 -56.75 5.71 -48.68
CA GLU A 193 -57.86 6.35 -47.95
C GLU A 193 -57.69 6.31 -46.42
N ASP A 194 -58.47 7.15 -45.74
CA ASP A 194 -58.34 7.51 -44.32
C ASP A 194 -59.30 6.70 -43.41
N THR A 195 -58.89 6.61 -42.15
CA THR A 195 -59.57 6.14 -40.92
C THR A 195 -61.05 5.74 -40.95
N ALA A 196 -61.34 4.62 -40.27
CA ALA A 196 -62.68 4.28 -39.79
C ALA A 196 -62.70 3.82 -38.32
N ILE A 197 -63.03 4.71 -37.38
CA ILE A 197 -63.40 4.34 -36.00
C ILE A 197 -64.77 4.93 -35.66
N LYS A 198 -65.70 4.06 -35.21
CA LYS A 198 -67.11 4.38 -35.00
C LYS A 198 -67.38 5.00 -33.62
N ARG A 199 -67.85 6.25 -33.64
CA ARG A 199 -68.93 6.87 -32.84
C ARG A 199 -69.24 6.26 -31.45
N GLN A 200 -69.06 7.06 -30.40
CA GLN A 200 -69.73 6.91 -29.11
C GLN A 200 -70.69 8.10 -28.87
N ARG A 201 -71.87 7.83 -28.29
CA ARG A 201 -72.94 8.81 -28.03
C ARG A 201 -72.82 9.36 -26.61
N MET A 202 -73.03 10.66 -26.41
CA MET A 202 -73.21 11.29 -25.10
C MET A 202 -74.51 12.10 -25.03
N THR A 203 -75.14 12.07 -23.86
CA THR A 203 -76.35 12.85 -23.50
C THR A 203 -75.96 14.08 -22.66
N PRO A 204 -76.68 15.21 -22.77
CA PRO A 204 -76.28 16.48 -22.14
C PRO A 204 -76.79 16.60 -20.70
N THR A 205 -76.13 17.40 -19.85
CA THR A 205 -76.70 17.86 -18.58
C THR A 205 -76.32 19.30 -18.25
N LYS A 206 -77.36 20.14 -18.34
CA LYS A 206 -77.72 21.36 -17.59
C LYS A 206 -76.67 22.43 -17.20
N GLN A 207 -77.07 23.65 -17.55
CA GLN A 207 -76.51 24.94 -17.17
C GLN A 207 -76.62 25.24 -15.66
N GLY A 208 -75.80 26.19 -15.20
CA GLY A 208 -76.35 27.34 -14.48
C GLY A 208 -76.18 27.39 -12.96
N ARG A 209 -75.03 27.88 -12.50
CA ARG A 209 -74.93 28.67 -11.28
C ARG A 209 -73.84 29.73 -11.48
N GLN A 210 -74.20 31.02 -11.43
CA GLN A 210 -73.23 32.10 -11.41
C GLN A 210 -72.48 32.05 -10.06
N PRO A 211 -71.14 31.97 -10.04
CA PRO A 211 -70.35 32.10 -8.82
C PRO A 211 -70.09 33.56 -8.47
N ASP A 212 -69.94 33.84 -7.17
CA ASP A 212 -69.69 35.19 -6.65
C ASP A 212 -68.42 35.81 -7.25
N ILE A 213 -68.47 37.14 -7.45
CA ILE A 213 -67.41 37.91 -8.14
C ILE A 213 -66.04 37.72 -7.46
N ASN A 214 -66.01 37.71 -6.12
CA ASN A 214 -64.79 37.49 -5.33
C ASN A 214 -64.24 36.05 -5.44
N ILE A 215 -65.09 35.06 -5.73
CA ILE A 215 -64.68 33.67 -6.00
C ILE A 215 -64.14 33.56 -7.43
N MET A 216 -64.75 34.29 -8.38
CA MET A 216 -64.25 34.39 -9.76
C MET A 216 -62.88 35.05 -9.85
N ASP A 217 -62.63 36.13 -9.11
CA ASP A 217 -61.30 36.78 -9.10
C ASP A 217 -60.24 35.88 -8.45
N GLY A 218 -60.57 35.19 -7.35
CA GLY A 218 -59.68 34.18 -6.75
C GLY A 218 -59.34 33.05 -7.74
N ASN A 219 -60.36 32.45 -8.35
CA ASN A 219 -60.19 31.39 -9.35
C ASN A 219 -59.43 31.88 -10.60
N MET A 220 -59.60 33.15 -11.00
CA MET A 220 -58.87 33.76 -12.12
C MET A 220 -57.39 33.93 -11.80
N VAL A 221 -57.05 34.39 -10.59
CA VAL A 221 -55.66 34.51 -10.13
C VAL A 221 -55.03 33.12 -9.98
N GLU A 222 -55.73 32.14 -9.44
CA GLU A 222 -55.28 30.74 -9.39
C GLU A 222 -55.04 30.17 -10.80
N LEU A 223 -55.96 30.40 -11.74
CA LEU A 223 -55.81 29.98 -13.13
C LEU A 223 -54.59 30.65 -13.79
N GLN A 224 -54.39 31.96 -13.61
CA GLN A 224 -53.20 32.67 -14.11
C GLN A 224 -51.90 32.13 -13.48
N ASN A 225 -51.91 31.80 -12.20
CA ASN A 225 -50.78 31.17 -11.50
C ASN A 225 -50.49 29.77 -12.05
N THR A 226 -51.51 28.94 -12.31
CA THR A 226 -51.30 27.62 -12.92
C THR A 226 -50.77 27.72 -14.34
N ILE A 227 -51.29 28.65 -15.15
CA ILE A 227 -50.82 28.91 -16.53
C ILE A 227 -49.35 29.36 -16.52
N THR A 228 -48.99 30.32 -15.66
CA THR A 228 -47.61 30.78 -15.49
C THR A 228 -46.68 29.65 -15.04
N THR A 229 -47.13 28.83 -14.09
CA THR A 229 -46.39 27.64 -13.61
C THR A 229 -46.19 26.60 -14.72
N LEU A 230 -47.20 26.37 -15.55
CA LEU A 230 -47.13 25.45 -16.70
C LEU A 230 -46.17 25.97 -17.78
N TYR A 231 -46.20 27.27 -18.09
CA TYR A 231 -45.24 27.88 -19.01
C TYR A 231 -43.79 27.74 -18.52
N ALA A 232 -43.52 28.07 -17.25
CA ALA A 232 -42.19 27.89 -16.66
C ALA A 232 -41.72 26.42 -16.74
N ARG A 233 -42.60 25.47 -16.41
CA ARG A 233 -42.30 24.03 -16.50
C ARG A 233 -42.05 23.55 -17.94
N CYS A 234 -42.77 24.08 -18.93
CA CYS A 234 -42.51 23.79 -20.34
C CYS A 234 -41.16 24.36 -20.80
N GLU A 235 -40.81 25.58 -20.39
CA GLU A 235 -39.52 26.21 -20.69
C GLU A 235 -38.36 25.41 -20.05
N ASP A 236 -38.54 24.91 -18.83
CA ASP A 236 -37.56 24.06 -18.15
C ASP A 236 -37.39 22.69 -18.83
N TYR A 237 -38.47 22.08 -19.33
CA TYR A 237 -38.37 20.89 -20.17
C TYR A 237 -37.62 21.18 -21.48
N GLU A 238 -37.88 22.30 -22.14
CA GLU A 238 -37.18 22.69 -23.36
C GLU A 238 -35.68 22.93 -23.12
N LYS A 239 -35.32 23.63 -22.04
CA LYS A 239 -33.92 23.80 -21.58
C LYS A 239 -33.26 22.47 -21.24
N SER A 240 -34.00 21.53 -20.64
CA SER A 240 -33.51 20.19 -20.31
C SER A 240 -33.24 19.37 -21.57
N ILE A 241 -34.18 19.33 -22.52
CA ILE A 241 -34.03 18.66 -23.82
C ILE A 241 -32.84 19.24 -24.58
N LYS A 242 -32.73 20.56 -24.70
CA LYS A 242 -31.58 21.25 -25.34
C LYS A 242 -30.22 20.91 -24.70
N ARG A 243 -30.18 20.63 -23.39
CA ARG A 243 -28.97 20.22 -22.66
C ARG A 243 -28.63 18.74 -22.83
N ILE A 244 -29.65 17.90 -23.02
CA ILE A 244 -29.54 16.43 -23.01
C ILE A 244 -29.34 15.86 -24.42
N GLN A 245 -30.05 16.38 -25.43
CA GLN A 245 -29.96 15.96 -26.83
C GLN A 245 -28.51 15.92 -27.39
N PRO A 246 -27.66 16.96 -27.22
CA PRO A 246 -26.28 16.90 -27.73
C PRO A 246 -25.36 15.95 -26.93
N LYS A 247 -25.79 15.42 -25.78
CA LYS A 247 -25.08 14.35 -25.08
C LYS A 247 -25.46 12.98 -25.65
N PHE A 248 -26.75 12.74 -25.89
CA PHE A 248 -27.20 11.51 -26.55
C PHE A 248 -26.66 11.37 -27.97
N GLN A 249 -26.64 12.46 -28.76
CA GLN A 249 -26.06 12.40 -30.11
C GLN A 249 -24.58 12.01 -30.07
N ARG A 250 -23.78 12.64 -29.20
CA ARG A 250 -22.37 12.25 -29.01
C ARG A 250 -22.21 10.79 -28.57
N ALA A 251 -23.02 10.30 -27.65
CA ALA A 251 -22.97 8.90 -27.22
C ALA A 251 -23.32 7.91 -28.36
N LEU A 252 -24.21 8.29 -29.30
CA LEU A 252 -24.49 7.50 -30.50
C LEU A 252 -23.31 7.55 -31.49
N ASP A 253 -22.72 8.72 -31.73
CA ASP A 253 -21.58 8.90 -32.62
C ASP A 253 -20.32 8.18 -32.10
N GLU A 254 -20.07 8.24 -30.79
CA GLU A 254 -19.01 7.52 -30.07
C GLU A 254 -19.23 6.00 -30.16
N ARG A 255 -20.45 5.52 -29.94
CA ARG A 255 -20.80 4.10 -30.08
C ARG A 255 -20.59 3.61 -31.53
N ALA A 256 -21.01 4.39 -32.53
CA ALA A 256 -20.84 4.01 -33.93
C ALA A 256 -19.35 3.93 -34.34
N ARG A 257 -18.50 4.83 -33.81
CA ARG A 257 -17.03 4.75 -33.97
C ARG A 257 -16.47 3.49 -33.32
N PHE A 258 -16.83 3.21 -32.07
CA PHE A 258 -16.39 2.02 -31.36
C PHE A 258 -16.82 0.73 -32.06
N GLU A 259 -18.05 0.63 -32.54
CA GLU A 259 -18.53 -0.54 -33.30
C GLU A 259 -17.75 -0.71 -34.62
N HIS A 260 -17.37 0.39 -35.29
CA HIS A 260 -16.54 0.36 -36.50
C HIS A 260 -15.10 -0.07 -36.22
N GLU A 261 -14.46 0.52 -35.20
CA GLU A 261 -13.10 0.19 -34.76
C GLU A 261 -13.00 -1.27 -34.29
N ASN A 262 -13.97 -1.74 -33.51
CA ASN A 262 -14.07 -3.14 -33.10
C ASN A 262 -14.25 -4.08 -34.31
N ALA A 263 -15.09 -3.71 -35.29
CA ALA A 263 -15.25 -4.50 -36.51
C ALA A 263 -13.97 -4.53 -37.39
N GLN A 264 -13.15 -3.48 -37.38
CA GLN A 264 -11.82 -3.52 -38.00
C GLN A 264 -10.84 -4.41 -37.20
N ALA A 265 -10.80 -4.27 -35.87
CA ALA A 265 -9.94 -5.06 -35.00
C ALA A 265 -10.21 -6.57 -35.14
N VAL A 266 -11.48 -6.98 -35.13
CA VAL A 266 -11.89 -8.39 -35.33
C VAL A 266 -11.48 -8.92 -36.72
N LYS A 267 -11.57 -8.09 -37.77
CA LYS A 267 -11.07 -8.47 -39.11
C LYS A 267 -9.56 -8.69 -39.12
N HIS A 268 -8.81 -7.75 -38.55
CA HIS A 268 -7.35 -7.88 -38.46
C HIS A 268 -6.94 -9.07 -37.61
N GLN A 269 -7.61 -9.33 -36.47
CA GLN A 269 -7.39 -10.53 -35.67
C GLN A 269 -7.59 -11.81 -36.52
N SER A 270 -8.71 -11.93 -37.24
CA SER A 270 -8.96 -13.08 -38.13
C SER A 270 -7.89 -13.24 -39.22
N GLU A 271 -7.37 -12.13 -39.76
CA GLU A 271 -6.27 -12.16 -40.73
C GLU A 271 -4.95 -12.60 -40.11
N TYR A 272 -4.64 -12.17 -38.89
CA TYR A 272 -3.43 -12.59 -38.17
C TYR A 272 -3.51 -14.06 -37.74
N GLU A 273 -4.66 -14.53 -37.24
CA GLU A 273 -4.89 -15.94 -36.91
C GLU A 273 -4.69 -16.85 -38.14
N LYS A 274 -5.21 -16.45 -39.30
CA LYS A 274 -4.97 -17.19 -40.57
C LYS A 274 -3.51 -17.19 -40.99
N LYS A 275 -2.80 -16.06 -40.84
CA LYS A 275 -1.36 -15.98 -41.15
C LYS A 275 -0.52 -16.83 -40.18
N LEU A 276 -0.89 -16.85 -38.89
CA LEU A 276 -0.23 -17.65 -37.87
C LEU A 276 -0.44 -19.14 -38.14
N GLY A 277 -1.68 -19.59 -38.37
CA GLY A 277 -1.97 -20.98 -38.74
C GLY A 277 -1.22 -21.45 -39.99
N ALA A 278 -1.14 -20.59 -41.03
CA ALA A 278 -0.35 -20.89 -42.23
C ALA A 278 1.17 -20.98 -41.94
N GLN A 279 1.70 -20.16 -41.03
CA GLN A 279 3.09 -20.26 -40.58
C GLN A 279 3.34 -21.52 -39.75
N ASP A 280 2.40 -21.92 -38.89
CA ASP A 280 2.49 -23.14 -38.09
C ASP A 280 2.43 -24.40 -38.96
N GLU A 281 1.59 -24.43 -39.99
CA GLU A 281 1.59 -25.51 -41.00
C GLU A 281 2.93 -25.64 -41.73
N VAL A 282 3.51 -24.51 -42.16
CA VAL A 282 4.83 -24.50 -42.82
C VAL A 282 5.92 -24.94 -41.84
N ALA A 283 5.86 -24.48 -40.59
CA ALA A 283 6.81 -24.88 -39.55
C ALA A 283 6.63 -26.36 -39.14
N ALA A 284 5.43 -26.94 -39.25
CA ALA A 284 5.19 -28.37 -39.05
C ALA A 284 5.84 -29.19 -40.17
N LYS A 285 5.59 -28.83 -41.44
CA LYS A 285 6.20 -29.48 -42.63
C LYS A 285 7.73 -29.41 -42.57
N LEU A 286 8.30 -28.24 -42.26
CA LEU A 286 9.75 -28.08 -42.11
C LEU A 286 10.33 -28.91 -40.94
N ARG A 287 9.58 -29.14 -39.86
CA ARG A 287 10.02 -30.04 -38.76
C ARG A 287 9.99 -31.51 -39.20
N GLU A 288 8.97 -31.92 -39.96
CA GLU A 288 8.86 -33.26 -40.52
C GLU A 288 9.98 -33.55 -41.54
N GLU A 289 10.21 -32.65 -42.50
CA GLU A 289 11.34 -32.72 -43.44
C GLU A 289 12.68 -32.78 -42.72
N ASN A 290 12.89 -31.95 -41.67
CA ASN A 290 14.09 -32.03 -40.84
C ASN A 290 14.22 -33.36 -40.07
N ALA A 291 13.12 -34.01 -39.69
CA ALA A 291 13.15 -35.31 -39.04
C ALA A 291 13.51 -36.42 -40.04
N VAL A 292 12.93 -36.40 -41.25
CA VAL A 292 13.28 -37.31 -42.35
C VAL A 292 14.76 -37.17 -42.72
N LEU A 293 15.23 -35.94 -42.98
CA LEU A 293 16.63 -35.68 -43.33
C LEU A 293 17.60 -36.09 -42.21
N LYS A 294 17.25 -35.92 -40.93
CA LYS A 294 18.06 -36.43 -39.80
C LYS A 294 18.14 -37.95 -39.79
N ASN A 295 17.06 -38.65 -40.12
CA ASN A 295 17.02 -40.11 -40.21
C ASN A 295 17.83 -40.62 -41.40
N GLU A 296 17.71 -40.01 -42.57
CA GLU A 296 18.53 -40.35 -43.75
C GLU A 296 20.03 -40.13 -43.46
N LEU A 297 20.38 -39.01 -42.82
CA LEU A 297 21.74 -38.68 -42.42
C LEU A 297 22.29 -39.67 -41.37
N SER A 298 21.46 -40.13 -40.42
CA SER A 298 21.87 -41.15 -39.44
C SER A 298 22.07 -42.52 -40.07
N VAL A 299 21.18 -42.94 -40.99
CA VAL A 299 21.32 -44.19 -41.76
C VAL A 299 22.58 -44.15 -42.63
N ALA A 300 22.84 -43.05 -43.32
CA ALA A 300 24.06 -42.85 -44.12
C ALA A 300 25.32 -42.90 -43.26
N ARG A 301 25.33 -42.25 -42.09
CA ARG A 301 26.44 -42.32 -41.11
C ARG A 301 26.67 -43.75 -40.62
N ASN A 302 25.62 -44.47 -40.22
CA ASN A 302 25.71 -45.83 -39.71
C ASN A 302 26.25 -46.79 -40.78
N SER A 303 25.80 -46.64 -42.02
CA SER A 303 26.30 -47.41 -43.17
C SER A 303 27.80 -47.18 -43.42
N LEU A 304 28.27 -45.97 -43.16
CA LEU A 304 29.65 -45.56 -43.39
C LEU A 304 30.59 -45.95 -42.24
N LEU A 305 30.09 -45.89 -40.99
CA LEU A 305 30.75 -46.46 -39.81
C LEU A 305 30.85 -47.99 -39.87
N ALA A 306 29.85 -48.66 -40.42
CA ALA A 306 29.83 -50.11 -40.65
C ALA A 306 30.53 -50.55 -41.94
N SER A 307 31.18 -49.63 -42.67
CA SER A 307 31.85 -49.97 -43.92
C SER A 307 33.07 -50.86 -43.68
N ALA A 308 33.26 -51.86 -44.54
CA ALA A 308 34.31 -52.87 -44.38
C ALA A 308 35.76 -52.34 -44.62
N ASN A 309 35.95 -51.03 -44.77
CA ASN A 309 37.25 -50.39 -44.95
C ASN A 309 37.64 -49.65 -43.64
N PRO A 310 38.61 -50.15 -42.86
CA PRO A 310 38.96 -49.59 -41.55
C PRO A 310 39.29 -48.09 -41.57
N SER A 311 39.95 -47.61 -42.64
CA SER A 311 40.34 -46.21 -42.78
C SER A 311 39.12 -45.27 -42.88
N ILE A 312 38.01 -45.73 -43.46
CA ILE A 312 36.78 -44.94 -43.58
C ILE A 312 36.07 -44.87 -42.22
N ALA A 313 36.01 -45.98 -41.47
CA ALA A 313 35.44 -46.01 -40.13
C ALA A 313 36.20 -45.09 -39.15
N GLU A 314 37.54 -45.12 -39.17
CA GLU A 314 38.38 -44.25 -38.33
C GLU A 314 38.26 -42.76 -38.69
N TYR A 315 38.22 -42.44 -39.99
CA TYR A 315 37.96 -41.07 -40.46
C TYR A 315 36.58 -40.56 -40.00
N HIS A 316 35.56 -41.41 -40.00
CA HIS A 316 34.23 -41.02 -39.52
C HIS A 316 34.15 -40.84 -38.00
N LYS A 317 34.85 -41.68 -37.23
CA LYS A 317 34.96 -41.51 -35.77
C LYS A 317 35.64 -40.18 -35.42
N THR A 318 36.83 -39.94 -35.96
CA THR A 318 37.58 -38.68 -35.72
C THR A 318 36.82 -37.44 -36.16
N LYS A 319 36.01 -37.52 -37.22
CA LYS A 319 35.14 -36.42 -37.66
C LYS A 319 33.98 -36.13 -36.70
N GLU A 320 33.42 -37.14 -36.04
CA GLU A 320 32.41 -36.92 -34.98
C GLU A 320 33.05 -36.46 -33.66
N ASP A 321 34.26 -36.93 -33.33
CA ASP A 321 35.06 -36.41 -32.21
C ASP A 321 35.38 -34.90 -32.40
N ILE A 322 35.74 -34.48 -33.62
CA ILE A 322 35.91 -33.06 -33.97
C ILE A 322 34.58 -32.30 -33.86
N ARG A 323 33.46 -32.88 -34.32
CA ARG A 323 32.13 -32.24 -34.26
C ARG A 323 31.66 -32.03 -32.82
N THR A 324 31.87 -33.01 -31.95
CA THR A 324 31.52 -32.93 -30.53
C THR A 324 32.42 -31.94 -29.79
N ALA A 325 33.73 -31.95 -30.04
CA ALA A 325 34.65 -30.93 -29.52
C ALA A 325 34.29 -29.50 -29.97
N GLN A 326 33.91 -29.30 -31.24
CA GLN A 326 33.44 -28.00 -31.75
C GLN A 326 32.13 -27.55 -31.08
N ALA A 327 31.17 -28.45 -30.89
CA ALA A 327 29.92 -28.15 -30.20
C ALA A 327 30.17 -27.74 -28.73
N GLU A 328 31.10 -28.43 -28.04
CA GLU A 328 31.48 -28.11 -26.67
C GLU A 328 32.23 -26.78 -26.58
N ILE A 329 33.13 -26.48 -27.53
CA ILE A 329 33.79 -25.15 -27.62
C ILE A 329 32.75 -24.04 -27.76
N GLU A 330 31.75 -24.19 -28.63
CA GLU A 330 30.68 -23.18 -28.78
C GLU A 330 29.76 -23.09 -27.55
N ARG A 331 29.52 -24.21 -26.85
CA ARG A 331 28.80 -24.21 -25.56
C ARG A 331 29.59 -23.44 -24.50
N LEU A 332 30.89 -23.70 -24.37
CA LEU A 332 31.78 -23.06 -23.42
C LEU A 332 31.96 -21.57 -23.72
N LYS A 333 32.10 -21.16 -24.99
CA LYS A 333 32.12 -19.74 -25.39
C LYS A 333 30.84 -19.00 -24.98
N LYS A 334 29.67 -19.61 -25.18
CA LYS A 334 28.38 -19.02 -24.77
C LYS A 334 28.27 -18.92 -23.23
N ALA A 335 28.77 -19.91 -22.51
CA ALA A 335 28.85 -19.88 -21.04
C ALA A 335 29.84 -18.83 -20.53
N GLN A 336 30.99 -18.65 -21.20
CA GLN A 336 31.95 -17.60 -20.90
C GLN A 336 31.34 -16.22 -21.14
N ALA A 337 30.74 -15.96 -22.30
CA ALA A 337 30.12 -14.67 -22.62
C ALA A 337 28.94 -14.32 -21.67
N SER A 338 28.24 -15.32 -21.11
CA SER A 338 27.22 -15.08 -20.09
C SER A 338 27.79 -14.93 -18.67
N ALA A 339 28.98 -15.44 -18.40
CA ALA A 339 29.73 -15.18 -17.17
C ALA A 339 30.35 -13.77 -17.18
N GLU A 340 30.97 -13.37 -18.30
CA GLU A 340 31.52 -12.02 -18.51
C GLU A 340 30.45 -10.95 -18.31
N LYS A 341 29.28 -11.07 -18.98
CA LYS A 341 28.15 -10.14 -18.78
C LYS A 341 27.66 -10.05 -17.32
N ARG A 342 27.73 -11.14 -16.55
CA ARG A 342 27.38 -11.14 -15.12
C ARG A 342 28.47 -10.48 -14.26
N ALA A 343 29.74 -10.65 -14.63
CA ALA A 343 30.85 -9.97 -13.98
C ALA A 343 30.81 -8.46 -14.23
N ASP A 344 30.53 -8.03 -15.48
CA ASP A 344 30.36 -6.63 -15.85
C ASP A 344 29.19 -5.98 -15.09
N TYR A 345 28.04 -6.68 -15.04
CA TYR A 345 26.88 -6.24 -14.27
C TYR A 345 27.21 -6.09 -12.77
N ALA A 346 27.85 -7.11 -12.16
CA ALA A 346 28.29 -7.03 -10.77
C ALA A 346 29.27 -5.87 -10.53
N ALA A 347 30.22 -5.64 -11.44
CA ALA A 347 31.16 -4.51 -11.36
C ALA A 347 30.44 -3.16 -11.41
N SER A 348 29.45 -3.00 -12.31
CA SER A 348 28.64 -1.78 -12.38
C SER A 348 27.82 -1.55 -11.10
N LEU A 349 27.23 -2.61 -10.52
CA LEU A 349 26.46 -2.54 -9.28
C LEU A 349 27.35 -2.17 -8.07
N TYR A 350 28.56 -2.72 -7.98
CA TYR A 350 29.54 -2.31 -6.97
C TYR A 350 29.98 -0.85 -7.15
N GLN A 351 30.15 -0.39 -8.39
CA GLN A 351 30.51 1.00 -8.68
C GLN A 351 29.39 1.97 -8.28
N GLU A 352 28.14 1.67 -8.64
CA GLU A 352 26.95 2.46 -8.27
C GLU A 352 26.75 2.49 -6.75
N SER A 353 26.80 1.33 -6.09
CA SER A 353 26.71 1.24 -4.63
C SER A 353 27.84 2.00 -3.92
N SER A 354 29.06 1.98 -4.46
CA SER A 354 30.19 2.76 -3.93
C SER A 354 29.99 4.28 -4.10
N GLN A 355 29.44 4.72 -5.23
CA GLN A 355 29.07 6.11 -5.47
C GLN A 355 27.98 6.58 -4.50
N GLN A 356 26.87 5.83 -4.39
CA GLN A 356 25.79 6.12 -3.45
C GLN A 356 26.30 6.16 -1.99
N ALA A 357 27.14 5.20 -1.59
CA ALA A 357 27.73 5.18 -0.25
C ALA A 357 28.69 6.36 0.00
N GLN A 358 29.28 6.95 -1.05
CA GLN A 358 30.10 8.16 -0.93
C GLN A 358 29.22 9.42 -0.84
N GLU A 359 28.14 9.50 -1.61
CA GLU A 359 27.14 10.58 -1.53
C GLU A 359 26.50 10.63 -0.14
N MET A 360 26.01 9.50 0.37
CA MET A 360 25.45 9.39 1.73
C MET A 360 26.47 9.81 2.82
N ARG A 361 27.76 9.51 2.64
CA ARG A 361 28.81 10.00 3.56
C ARG A 361 28.96 11.52 3.49
N ASN A 362 28.97 12.11 2.28
CA ASN A 362 29.04 13.55 2.10
C ASN A 362 27.83 14.26 2.75
N GLU A 363 26.62 13.73 2.55
CA GLU A 363 25.42 14.22 3.22
C GLU A 363 25.53 14.13 4.74
N LEU A 364 25.92 12.98 5.30
CA LEU A 364 26.12 12.82 6.74
C LEU A 364 27.16 13.79 7.31
N THR A 365 28.25 14.09 6.60
CA THR A 365 29.20 15.13 7.04
C THR A 365 28.60 16.53 7.01
N THR A 366 27.72 16.82 6.04
CA THR A 366 27.05 18.11 5.87
C THR A 366 25.96 18.31 6.94
N LEU A 367 25.10 17.33 7.17
CA LEU A 367 24.12 17.38 8.27
C LEU A 367 24.83 17.49 9.62
N LYS A 368 25.93 16.75 9.82
CA LYS A 368 26.70 16.81 11.08
C LYS A 368 27.39 18.17 11.30
N SER A 369 27.79 18.88 10.24
CA SER A 369 28.31 20.25 10.37
C SER A 369 27.20 21.26 10.65
N GLN A 370 26.03 21.12 9.99
CA GLN A 370 24.84 21.92 10.28
C GLN A 370 24.34 21.74 11.72
N CYS A 371 24.25 20.50 12.22
CA CYS A 371 23.87 20.23 13.61
C CYS A 371 24.83 20.89 14.62
N LYS A 372 26.14 20.86 14.36
CA LYS A 372 27.13 21.55 15.20
C LYS A 372 26.94 23.07 15.19
N GLU A 373 26.68 23.65 14.02
CA GLU A 373 26.47 25.09 13.88
C GLU A 373 25.16 25.55 14.54
N LEU A 374 24.06 24.81 14.35
CA LEU A 374 22.80 25.06 15.05
C LEU A 374 22.95 24.89 16.58
N GLN A 375 23.71 23.89 17.04
CA GLN A 375 24.02 23.73 18.46
C GLN A 375 24.85 24.92 19.00
N ARG A 376 25.81 25.42 18.22
CA ARG A 376 26.60 26.62 18.55
C ARG A 376 25.68 27.84 18.66
N GLN A 377 24.82 28.08 17.68
CA GLN A 377 23.84 29.18 17.67
C GLN A 377 22.87 29.10 18.84
N ALA A 378 22.30 27.92 19.11
CA ALA A 378 21.42 27.70 20.26
C ALA A 378 22.13 27.94 21.60
N SER A 379 23.40 27.53 21.73
CA SER A 379 24.20 27.80 22.94
C SER A 379 24.49 29.30 23.12
N ALA A 380 24.79 30.03 22.04
CA ALA A 380 25.02 31.47 22.07
C ALA A 380 23.73 32.23 22.44
N ALA A 381 22.60 31.91 21.80
CA ALA A 381 21.30 32.48 22.13
C ALA A 381 20.89 32.21 23.59
N ARG A 382 21.18 31.02 24.12
CA ARG A 382 20.94 30.70 25.54
C ARG A 382 21.78 31.56 26.49
N ILE A 383 23.05 31.83 26.15
CA ILE A 383 23.92 32.72 26.92
C ILE A 383 23.39 34.16 26.87
N GLU A 384 22.96 34.63 25.69
CA GLU A 384 22.39 35.96 25.51
C GLU A 384 21.08 36.16 26.30
N ILE A 385 20.14 35.21 26.21
CA ILE A 385 18.91 35.22 27.02
C ILE A 385 19.23 35.24 28.51
N ASN A 386 20.17 34.40 28.96
CA ASN A 386 20.61 34.38 30.35
C ASN A 386 21.19 35.73 30.77
N LYS A 387 22.00 36.37 29.93
CA LYS A 387 22.57 37.71 30.21
C LYS A 387 21.45 38.75 30.35
N THR A 388 20.56 38.86 29.38
CA THR A 388 19.42 39.80 29.41
C THR A 388 18.54 39.61 30.64
N ASN A 389 18.31 38.37 31.07
CA ASN A 389 17.58 38.07 32.31
C ASN A 389 18.34 38.52 33.57
N HIS A 390 19.66 38.34 33.65
CA HIS A 390 20.46 38.81 34.78
C HIS A 390 20.53 40.35 34.81
N ASP A 391 20.78 40.99 33.67
CA ASP A 391 20.79 42.45 33.54
C ASP A 391 19.44 43.05 33.96
N GLY A 392 18.32 42.40 33.59
CA GLY A 392 16.97 42.78 34.04
C GLY A 392 16.73 42.61 35.55
N ILE A 393 17.23 41.52 36.16
CA ILE A 393 17.17 41.32 37.62
C ILE A 393 18.02 42.37 38.36
N ILE A 394 19.21 42.69 37.86
CA ILE A 394 20.07 43.73 38.42
C ILE A 394 19.36 45.09 38.36
N GLN A 395 18.73 45.43 37.22
CA GLN A 395 17.98 46.69 37.10
C GLN A 395 16.83 46.77 38.11
N GLN A 396 16.04 45.71 38.26
CA GLN A 396 14.98 45.65 39.28
C GLN A 396 15.52 45.83 40.71
N GLN A 397 16.70 45.27 41.02
CA GLN A 397 17.34 45.47 42.33
C GLN A 397 17.84 46.90 42.53
N VAL A 398 18.37 47.55 41.48
CA VAL A 398 18.77 48.96 41.52
C VAL A 398 17.57 49.87 41.77
N ASP A 399 16.46 49.65 41.04
CA ASP A 399 15.24 50.44 41.20
C ASP A 399 14.69 50.35 42.63
N VAL A 400 14.67 49.14 43.22
CA VAL A 400 14.28 48.92 44.63
C VAL A 400 15.23 49.60 45.62
N ILE A 401 16.54 49.59 45.37
CA ILE A 401 17.52 50.31 46.22
C ILE A 401 17.26 51.82 46.19
N ASP A 402 16.96 52.38 45.02
CA ASP A 402 16.69 53.82 44.91
C ASP A 402 15.35 54.22 45.52
N ASP A 403 14.32 53.38 45.46
CA ASP A 403 13.07 53.60 46.21
C ASP A 403 13.29 53.52 47.74
N LEU A 404 14.04 52.53 48.23
CA LEU A 404 14.40 52.46 49.66
C LEU A 404 15.24 53.67 50.11
N ARG A 405 16.11 54.21 49.24
CA ARG A 405 16.85 55.46 49.51
C ARG A 405 15.93 56.68 49.57
N ARG A 406 14.94 56.79 48.69
CA ARG A 406 13.92 57.86 48.74
C ARG A 406 13.13 57.79 50.05
N GLU A 407 12.71 56.59 50.45
CA GLU A 407 11.96 56.35 51.69
C GLU A 407 12.82 56.65 52.94
N LEU A 408 14.11 56.31 52.94
CA LEU A 408 15.05 56.71 53.99
C LEU A 408 15.22 58.24 54.07
N ALA A 409 15.47 58.91 52.95
CA ALA A 409 15.61 60.37 52.90
C ALA A 409 14.32 61.10 53.33
N GLU A 410 13.15 60.49 53.14
CA GLU A 410 11.86 60.97 53.66
C GLU A 410 11.71 60.76 55.16
N ARG A 411 12.11 59.59 55.69
CA ARG A 411 12.17 59.35 57.13
C ARG A 411 13.16 60.27 57.83
N GLU A 412 14.33 60.54 57.24
CA GLU A 412 15.31 61.50 57.75
C GLU A 412 14.77 62.93 57.77
N ARG A 413 14.08 63.37 56.71
CA ARG A 413 13.34 64.64 56.70
C ARG A 413 12.31 64.70 57.82
N HIS A 414 11.53 63.64 58.03
CA HIS A 414 10.52 63.59 59.09
C HIS A 414 11.14 63.61 60.48
N LEU A 415 12.20 62.83 60.73
CA LEU A 415 12.96 62.85 61.98
C LEU A 415 13.56 64.23 62.24
N GLY A 416 14.12 64.90 61.23
CA GLY A 416 14.62 66.27 61.35
C GLY A 416 13.54 67.27 61.79
N VAL A 417 12.33 67.17 61.23
CA VAL A 417 11.18 67.99 61.65
C VAL A 417 10.77 67.69 63.10
N VAL A 418 10.67 66.41 63.49
CA VAL A 418 10.29 66.00 64.85
C VAL A 418 11.36 66.40 65.88
N SER A 419 12.64 66.22 65.56
CA SER A 419 13.76 66.66 66.40
C SER A 419 13.79 68.17 66.55
N GLY A 420 13.58 68.94 65.48
CA GLY A 420 13.48 70.40 65.56
C GLY A 420 12.31 70.89 66.40
N GLN A 421 11.16 70.20 66.37
CA GLN A 421 10.03 70.45 67.28
C GLN A 421 10.41 70.14 68.74
N LEU A 422 11.14 69.06 68.98
CA LEU A 422 11.57 68.66 70.32
C LEU A 422 12.61 69.63 70.89
N ASP A 423 13.58 70.08 70.10
CA ASP A 423 14.55 71.11 70.48
C ASP A 423 13.88 72.46 70.75
N ALA A 424 12.85 72.83 69.97
CA ALA A 424 12.04 74.02 70.25
C ALA A 424 11.30 73.92 71.60
N CYS A 425 10.77 72.73 71.95
CA CYS A 425 10.19 72.49 73.29
C CYS A 425 11.25 72.48 74.41
N MET A 426 12.44 71.93 74.16
CA MET A 426 13.51 71.79 75.16
C MET A 426 14.23 73.11 75.45
N ASN A 427 14.43 73.96 74.45
CA ASN A 427 15.00 75.31 74.62
C ASN A 427 14.13 76.24 75.50
N GLY A 428 12.88 75.85 75.78
CA GLY A 428 12.02 76.52 76.78
C GLY A 428 12.27 76.13 78.24
N ARG A 429 13.19 75.19 78.56
CA ARG A 429 13.28 74.59 79.90
C ARG A 429 14.69 74.64 80.52
N ARG A 430 14.75 75.04 81.80
CA ARG A 430 15.98 75.35 82.55
C ARG A 430 16.37 74.23 83.53
N THR A 431 17.65 73.83 83.54
CA THR A 431 18.32 72.98 84.57
C THR A 431 17.86 71.49 84.63
N THR A 432 18.61 70.51 85.16
CA THR A 432 19.81 70.49 86.06
C THR A 432 20.87 69.46 85.62
N ARG A 433 22.11 69.63 86.10
CA ARG A 433 23.18 68.61 86.03
C ARG A 433 22.90 67.45 87.00
N GLY A 434 23.06 66.20 86.55
CA GLY A 434 23.01 64.99 87.37
C GLY A 434 23.98 63.94 86.82
N THR A 435 24.71 63.25 87.70
CA THR A 435 25.86 62.40 87.38
C THR A 435 25.52 60.91 87.19
N SER A 436 26.53 60.17 86.71
CA SER A 436 26.74 58.72 86.83
C SER A 436 26.18 57.80 85.73
N VAL A 437 27.12 57.06 85.15
CA VAL A 437 26.95 55.90 84.26
C VAL A 437 26.90 54.64 85.14
N PRO A 438 26.19 53.58 84.73
CA PRO A 438 26.87 52.30 84.64
C PRO A 438 26.70 51.62 83.27
N ARG A 439 27.55 50.62 83.04
CA ARG A 439 27.87 50.06 81.72
C ARG A 439 26.84 49.02 81.25
N SER A 440 26.86 48.77 79.94
CA SER A 440 26.01 47.83 79.20
C SER A 440 26.17 46.35 79.60
N PRO A 441 25.10 45.54 79.48
CA PRO A 441 25.18 44.12 79.19
C PRO A 441 25.29 43.87 77.67
N ARG A 442 25.93 42.77 77.28
CA ARG A 442 26.16 42.40 75.87
C ARG A 442 24.95 41.67 75.25
N MET A 443 24.97 41.66 73.92
CA MET A 443 24.00 41.04 73.01
C MET A 443 23.80 39.53 73.27
N SER A 444 22.61 39.03 73.00
CA SER A 444 22.38 37.62 72.66
C SER A 444 21.25 37.49 71.64
N ASN A 445 21.49 36.75 70.56
CA ASN A 445 20.59 36.64 69.42
C ASN A 445 19.43 35.68 69.75
N MET A 446 18.20 36.13 69.53
CA MET A 446 17.01 35.26 69.51
C MET A 446 16.58 34.99 68.07
N SER A 447 16.71 33.73 67.64
CA SER A 447 16.14 33.22 66.40
C SER A 447 14.95 32.30 66.74
N PRO A 448 13.74 32.53 66.21
CA PRO A 448 12.63 31.62 66.42
C PRO A 448 12.76 30.38 65.55
N ARG A 449 12.79 29.21 66.20
CA ARG A 449 12.57 27.89 65.59
C ARG A 449 11.26 27.84 64.79
N PRO A 450 11.19 26.90 63.85
CA PRO A 450 10.10 25.91 63.91
C PRO A 450 10.62 24.48 64.13
N ARG A 451 9.69 23.57 64.47
CA ARG A 451 9.94 22.15 64.76
C ARG A 451 9.66 21.27 63.54
N VAL A 452 10.20 20.06 63.62
CA VAL A 452 9.97 18.91 62.72
C VAL A 452 8.52 18.41 62.79
N LEU A 453 7.93 18.21 61.62
CA LEU A 453 7.04 17.11 61.21
C LEU A 453 7.67 16.61 59.90
N GLY A 454 7.76 15.34 59.50
CA GLY A 454 7.20 14.06 59.90
C GLY A 454 7.52 13.13 58.72
N SER A 455 7.88 11.86 58.96
CA SER A 455 8.27 10.93 57.89
C SER A 455 7.08 10.07 57.43
N MET A 456 7.24 9.37 56.29
CA MET A 456 6.26 8.50 55.60
C MET A 456 5.17 9.29 54.83
N ALA A 457 4.72 8.91 53.62
CA ALA A 457 4.92 7.68 52.82
C ALA A 457 4.93 8.01 51.28
N PRO A 458 5.00 7.03 50.35
CA PRO A 458 5.40 7.27 48.95
C PRO A 458 4.24 7.58 47.97
N GLY A 459 4.57 8.14 46.80
CA GLY A 459 3.73 8.00 45.59
C GLY A 459 3.62 9.22 44.67
N SER A 460 4.25 9.11 43.48
CA SER A 460 3.73 9.55 42.17
C SER A 460 3.19 10.99 41.96
N ASN A 461 4.00 11.78 41.23
CA ASN A 461 3.63 12.72 40.15
C ASN A 461 2.90 14.03 40.58
N THR A 462 3.10 15.19 39.93
CA THR A 462 3.19 15.43 38.47
C THR A 462 3.96 16.72 38.12
N ALA A 463 4.30 16.86 36.82
CA ALA A 463 4.84 18.05 36.10
C ALA A 463 6.34 18.38 36.37
N SER A 464 7.27 18.24 35.41
CA SER A 464 7.38 18.73 34.02
C SER A 464 8.13 20.07 33.89
N ARG A 465 9.42 19.99 33.50
CA ARG A 465 10.09 20.76 32.41
C ARG A 465 11.63 20.67 32.48
N GLY A 466 12.29 20.42 31.35
CA GLY A 466 13.66 20.91 31.07
C GLY A 466 14.82 19.90 31.01
N ASN A 467 15.05 19.29 29.83
CA ASN A 467 16.19 18.41 29.54
C ASN A 467 17.52 19.15 29.24
N SER A 468 18.63 18.63 29.77
CA SER A 468 19.88 18.18 29.07
C SER A 468 20.70 19.17 28.17
N PRO A 469 21.86 18.75 27.57
CA PRO A 469 23.09 18.29 28.23
C PRO A 469 24.41 18.92 27.65
N ALA A 470 25.55 18.77 28.35
CA ALA A 470 26.92 19.08 27.85
C ALA A 470 28.02 18.34 28.70
N PRO A 471 29.31 18.23 28.29
CA PRO A 471 29.91 16.88 28.14
C PRO A 471 31.36 16.61 28.64
N GLY A 472 31.62 15.36 29.06
CA GLY A 472 32.87 14.59 28.82
C GLY A 472 34.16 14.88 29.61
N VAL A 473 35.25 14.16 29.22
CA VAL A 473 36.69 14.32 29.60
C VAL A 473 37.11 13.68 30.96
N PHE A 474 38.24 12.96 31.15
CA PHE A 474 39.12 12.10 30.29
C PHE A 474 40.21 11.42 31.21
N GLY A 475 40.80 10.29 30.78
CA GLY A 475 42.07 9.72 31.31
C GLY A 475 41.99 8.91 32.63
N GLY A 476 42.91 7.97 32.93
CA GLY A 476 44.02 7.44 32.13
C GLY A 476 45.05 6.64 32.97
N ASP A 477 45.68 5.64 32.33
CA ASP A 477 47.00 5.01 32.62
C ASP A 477 47.27 3.86 33.63
N LEU A 478 48.26 3.04 33.19
CA LEU A 478 49.22 2.15 33.88
C LEU A 478 48.99 0.63 34.15
N PHE A 479 49.51 -0.19 33.21
CA PHE A 479 50.37 -1.40 33.33
C PHE A 479 50.45 -2.28 34.61
N GLN A 480 50.10 -3.58 34.47
CA GLN A 480 50.84 -4.81 34.88
C GLN A 480 50.07 -6.10 34.41
N GLY A 481 50.61 -7.33 34.33
CA GLY A 481 52.01 -7.80 34.35
C GLY A 481 52.21 -9.32 34.65
N GLY A 482 52.55 -10.15 33.64
CA GLY A 482 52.87 -11.61 33.74
C GLY A 482 51.65 -12.53 33.51
N ASP A 483 51.58 -13.53 32.62
CA ASP A 483 52.49 -14.59 32.08
C ASP A 483 52.39 -15.96 32.79
N ALA A 484 51.92 -16.98 32.07
CA ALA A 484 52.38 -18.40 32.05
C ALA A 484 51.34 -19.37 31.42
N GLY A 485 51.79 -20.45 30.76
CA GLY A 485 51.04 -21.73 30.79
C GLY A 485 50.54 -22.41 29.48
N ARG A 486 51.41 -22.60 28.48
CA ARG A 486 51.20 -23.44 27.26
C ARG A 486 50.52 -24.82 27.51
N ARG A 487 49.83 -25.37 26.49
CA ARG A 487 50.18 -26.67 25.83
C ARG A 487 49.39 -26.98 24.53
N PHE A 488 50.14 -27.58 23.59
CA PHE A 488 49.86 -28.29 22.31
C PHE A 488 48.49 -29.03 22.18
N GLY A 489 47.96 -29.36 21.00
CA GLY A 489 48.45 -29.27 19.60
C GLY A 489 48.22 -30.59 18.81
N ALA A 490 48.10 -30.50 17.46
CA ALA A 490 47.96 -31.61 16.49
C ALA A 490 46.57 -32.31 16.39
N HIS A 491 46.15 -32.95 15.28
CA HIS A 491 46.78 -33.16 13.96
C HIS A 491 45.73 -33.17 12.82
N LEU A 492 46.16 -32.96 11.58
CA LEU A 492 45.40 -33.28 10.35
C LEU A 492 45.15 -34.79 10.21
N GLN A 493 43.95 -35.17 9.77
CA GLN A 493 43.76 -36.15 8.69
C GLN A 493 42.48 -35.83 7.91
#